data_AF-A0A2K9NNA4-F1
#
_entry.id   AF-A0A2K9NNA4-F1
#
_cell.length_a   1.000
_cell.length_b   1.000
_cell.length_c   1.000
_cell.angle_alpha   90.00
_cell.angle_beta   90.00
_cell.angle_gamma   90.00
#
_symmetry.space_group_name_H-M   'P 1'
#
loop_
_entity.id
_entity.type
_entity.pdbx_description
1 polymer ?
#
loop_
_entity_poly.entity_id
_entity_poly.type
_entity_poly.pdbx_seq_one_letter_code
_entity_poly.pdbx_strand_id
1 'polypeptide(L)'
;MEDHVRNQPKPLVERVYKYKNKDRNFFCPLCRTERNVTVSPKLTKKNLLQITLTTIVLGAALYPFFGVESFVIFFAIWGAFELAVRSDYKKQIPCQHCGFDATWYKRDVKVARQKVAEFWAQKQTVNPSVSNNQAKPS
;
A
#
# COMPACT_ATOMS: atom_id res chain seq x y z
N MET A 1 -29.77 18.38 21.18
CA MET A 1 -28.37 17.94 20.95
C MET A 1 -28.32 17.00 19.74
N GLU A 2 -28.98 17.33 18.62
CA GLU A 2 -29.23 16.36 17.52
C GLU A 2 -28.88 16.88 16.11
N ASP A 3 -28.43 18.13 15.98
CA ASP A 3 -28.32 18.78 14.66
C ASP A 3 -26.97 18.62 13.93
N HIS A 4 -25.95 17.97 14.51
CA HIS A 4 -24.67 17.73 13.82
C HIS A 4 -24.61 16.45 12.97
N VAL A 5 -25.70 15.65 12.91
CA VAL A 5 -25.69 14.35 12.22
C VAL A 5 -26.09 14.44 10.73
N ARG A 6 -26.76 15.52 10.30
CA ARG A 6 -27.40 15.59 8.97
C ARG A 6 -26.49 15.89 7.76
N ASN A 7 -25.22 16.24 7.98
CA ASN A 7 -24.25 16.53 6.90
C ASN A 7 -23.01 15.63 6.95
N GLN A 8 -23.20 14.36 7.29
CA GLN A 8 -22.13 13.37 7.26
C GLN A 8 -21.93 12.91 5.80
N PRO A 9 -20.76 13.14 5.17
CA PRO A 9 -20.53 12.68 3.81
C PRO A 9 -20.61 11.15 3.74
N LYS A 10 -21.37 10.64 2.76
CA LYS A 10 -21.52 9.21 2.47
C LYS A 10 -20.16 8.62 2.05
N PRO A 11 -19.87 7.35 2.37
CA PRO A 11 -18.64 6.71 1.92
C PRO A 11 -18.59 6.66 0.39
N LEU A 12 -17.39 6.86 -0.17
CA LEU A 12 -17.19 6.85 -1.63
C LEU A 12 -17.49 5.48 -2.28
N VAL A 13 -17.48 4.40 -1.49
CA VAL A 13 -17.79 3.04 -1.92
C VAL A 13 -18.60 2.34 -0.83
N GLU A 14 -19.78 1.81 -1.17
CA GLU A 14 -20.67 1.12 -0.23
C GLU A 14 -20.35 -0.38 -0.07
N ARG A 15 -19.79 -1.04 -1.10
CA ARG A 15 -19.39 -2.46 -1.03
C ARG A 15 -17.88 -2.62 -1.02
N VAL A 16 -17.32 -2.90 0.15
CA VAL A 16 -15.90 -3.26 0.30
C VAL A 16 -15.75 -4.78 0.25
N TYR A 17 -14.81 -5.30 -0.55
CA TYR A 17 -14.53 -6.73 -0.61
C TYR A 17 -13.97 -7.24 0.73
N LYS A 18 -14.55 -8.31 1.26
CA LYS A 18 -14.13 -8.92 2.53
C LYS A 18 -13.00 -9.91 2.29
N TYR A 19 -11.77 -9.49 2.56
CA TYR A 19 -10.61 -10.38 2.55
C TYR A 19 -10.66 -11.39 3.71
N LYS A 20 -10.28 -12.64 3.45
CA LYS A 20 -10.32 -13.76 4.41
C LYS A 20 -9.21 -13.68 5.47
N ASN A 21 -8.00 -13.24 5.09
CA ASN A 21 -6.86 -13.07 5.99
C ASN A 21 -6.44 -11.60 5.97
N LYS A 22 -6.88 -10.83 6.95
CA LYS A 22 -6.57 -9.39 7.09
C LYS A 22 -5.58 -9.23 8.24
N ASP A 23 -4.46 -8.54 8.02
CA ASP A 23 -3.52 -8.24 9.12
C ASP A 23 -4.07 -7.09 9.95
N ARG A 24 -4.58 -6.03 9.29
CA ARG A 24 -5.15 -4.85 9.96
C ARG A 24 -6.30 -4.24 9.17
N ASN A 25 -7.28 -3.71 9.91
CA ASN A 25 -8.32 -2.86 9.35
C ASN A 25 -7.93 -1.40 9.59
N PHE A 26 -7.99 -0.58 8.55
CA PHE A 26 -7.72 0.85 8.59
C PHE A 26 -8.93 1.63 8.09
N PHE A 27 -9.33 2.67 8.80
CA PHE A 27 -10.41 3.54 8.39
C PHE A 27 -9.85 4.85 7.84
N CYS A 28 -10.20 5.20 6.60
CA CYS A 28 -9.76 6.46 6.01
C CYS A 28 -10.64 7.63 6.49
N PRO A 29 -10.08 8.66 7.15
CA PRO A 29 -10.88 9.78 7.67
C PRO A 29 -11.48 10.66 6.56
N LEU A 30 -10.87 10.73 5.38
CA LEU A 30 -11.36 11.53 4.25
C LEU A 30 -12.55 10.86 3.54
N CYS A 31 -12.37 9.61 3.10
CA CYS A 31 -13.38 8.91 2.29
C CYS A 31 -14.29 7.98 3.10
N ARG A 32 -13.99 7.79 4.39
CA ARG A 32 -14.73 6.92 5.33
C ARG A 32 -14.90 5.49 4.87
N THR A 33 -14.05 5.05 3.96
CA THR A 33 -14.03 3.68 3.47
C THR A 33 -13.15 2.85 4.40
N GLU A 34 -13.69 1.72 4.85
CA GLU A 34 -12.93 0.70 5.55
C GLU A 34 -11.94 0.05 4.59
N ARG A 35 -10.70 -0.11 5.02
CA ARG A 35 -9.64 -0.77 4.26
C ARG A 35 -9.03 -1.89 5.06
N ASN A 36 -8.59 -2.91 4.35
CA ASN A 36 -7.91 -4.05 4.94
C ASN A 36 -6.51 -4.09 4.33
N VAL A 37 -5.49 -4.09 5.19
CA VAL A 37 -4.10 -4.34 4.78
C VAL A 37 -3.89 -5.84 4.95
N THR A 38 -3.57 -6.52 3.86
CA THR A 38 -3.38 -7.98 3.83
C THR A 38 -1.94 -8.36 4.08
N VAL A 39 -0.99 -7.47 3.79
CA VAL A 39 0.45 -7.73 3.96
C VAL A 39 0.93 -7.15 5.28
N SER A 40 1.66 -7.98 6.03
CA SER A 40 2.33 -7.56 7.25
C SER A 40 3.77 -7.14 6.91
N PRO A 41 4.34 -6.15 7.61
CA PRO A 41 5.72 -5.73 7.40
C PRO A 41 6.74 -6.72 8.00
N LYS A 42 6.27 -7.81 8.62
CA LYS A 42 7.12 -8.79 9.30
C LYS A 42 7.38 -9.97 8.36
N LEU A 43 8.62 -10.47 8.35
CA LEU A 43 8.95 -11.71 7.67
C LEU A 43 8.18 -12.87 8.32
N THR A 44 7.27 -13.47 7.55
CA THR A 44 6.52 -14.65 7.98
C THR A 44 7.38 -15.91 7.84
N LYS A 45 7.12 -16.97 8.61
CA LYS A 45 7.84 -18.25 8.49
C LYS A 45 7.89 -18.81 7.06
N LYS A 46 6.82 -18.58 6.28
CA LYS A 46 6.74 -18.96 4.86
C LYS A 46 7.77 -18.20 4.00
N ASN A 47 7.94 -16.91 4.26
CA ASN A 47 8.92 -16.06 3.59
C ASN A 47 10.34 -16.52 3.91
N LEU A 48 10.59 -16.89 5.17
CA LEU A 48 11.87 -17.42 5.59
C LEU A 48 12.20 -18.74 4.87
N LEU A 49 11.23 -19.67 4.77
CA LEU A 49 11.39 -20.90 4.01
C LEU A 49 11.71 -20.64 2.53
N GLN A 50 11.03 -19.67 1.92
CA GLN A 50 11.27 -19.28 0.54
C GLN A 50 12.67 -18.70 0.35
N ILE A 51 13.12 -17.79 1.23
CA ILE A 51 14.48 -17.24 1.19
C ILE A 51 15.52 -18.36 1.25
N THR A 52 15.37 -19.31 2.18
CA THR A 52 16.32 -20.42 2.33
C THR A 52 16.37 -21.28 1.08
N LEU A 53 15.21 -21.67 0.53
CA LEU A 53 15.14 -22.53 -0.65
C LEU A 53 15.70 -21.82 -1.89
N THR A 54 15.33 -20.56 -2.10
CA THR A 54 15.86 -19.73 -3.19
C THR A 54 17.37 -19.54 -3.06
N THR A 55 17.88 -19.35 -1.85
CA THR A 55 19.34 -19.20 -1.63
C THR A 55 20.11 -20.47 -1.92
N ILE A 56 19.59 -21.64 -1.51
CA ILE A 56 20.25 -22.94 -1.82
C ILE A 56 20.30 -23.15 -3.33
N VAL A 57 19.19 -22.92 -4.03
CA VAL A 57 19.12 -23.13 -5.49
C VAL A 57 20.05 -22.18 -6.24
N LEU A 58 20.01 -20.88 -5.91
CA LEU A 58 20.90 -19.88 -6.53
C LEU A 58 22.37 -20.10 -6.17
N GLY A 59 22.66 -20.46 -4.91
CA GLY A 59 24.01 -20.78 -4.46
C GLY A 59 24.59 -21.98 -5.20
N ALA A 60 23.82 -23.05 -5.36
CA ALA A 60 24.25 -24.24 -6.10
C ALA A 60 24.46 -23.93 -7.60
N ALA A 61 23.59 -23.12 -8.21
CA ALA A 61 23.71 -22.73 -9.61
C ALA A 61 24.91 -21.80 -9.89
N LEU A 62 25.25 -20.92 -8.95
CA LEU A 62 26.35 -19.95 -9.08
C LEU A 62 27.69 -20.47 -8.53
N TYR A 63 27.69 -21.60 -7.83
CA TYR A 63 28.89 -22.26 -7.30
C TYR A 63 30.05 -22.42 -8.32
N PRO A 64 29.83 -22.87 -9.57
CA PRO A 64 30.94 -23.04 -10.52
C PRO A 64 31.57 -21.72 -10.98
N PHE A 65 30.89 -20.58 -10.81
CA PHE A 65 31.41 -19.27 -11.20
C PHE A 65 32.14 -18.56 -10.06
N PHE A 66 31.56 -18.56 -8.85
CA PHE A 66 32.03 -17.73 -7.73
C PHE A 66 32.66 -18.54 -6.58
N GLY A 67 32.59 -19.87 -6.61
CA GLY A 67 33.15 -20.73 -5.56
C GLY A 67 32.64 -20.36 -4.16
N VAL A 68 33.57 -20.13 -3.22
CA VAL A 68 33.27 -19.87 -1.79
C VAL A 68 32.69 -18.46 -1.55
N GLU A 69 32.85 -17.53 -2.49
CA GLU A 69 32.27 -16.18 -2.40
C GLU A 69 30.73 -16.17 -2.49
N SER A 70 30.13 -17.32 -2.75
CA SER A 70 28.69 -17.54 -2.77
C SER A 70 27.98 -17.15 -1.47
N PHE A 71 28.69 -16.99 -0.34
CA PHE A 71 28.09 -16.45 0.89
C PHE A 71 27.52 -15.03 0.74
N VAL A 72 28.06 -14.21 -0.17
CA VAL A 72 27.55 -12.86 -0.44
C VAL A 72 26.14 -12.91 -1.04
N ILE A 73 25.82 -13.98 -1.80
CA ILE A 73 24.51 -14.19 -2.42
C ILE A 73 23.41 -14.31 -1.35
N PHE A 74 23.71 -14.91 -0.19
CA PHE A 74 22.75 -14.99 0.91
C PHE A 74 22.32 -13.59 1.39
N PHE A 75 23.27 -12.69 1.61
CA PHE A 75 22.96 -11.32 2.02
C PHE A 75 22.21 -10.54 0.93
N ALA A 76 22.57 -10.75 -0.34
CA ALA A 76 21.88 -10.12 -1.46
C ALA A 76 20.41 -10.57 -1.56
N ILE A 77 20.15 -11.88 -1.47
CA ILE A 77 18.79 -12.44 -1.51
C ILE A 77 17.98 -11.98 -0.29
N TRP A 78 18.59 -12.03 0.90
CA TRP A 78 17.94 -11.55 2.13
C TRP A 78 17.52 -10.08 2.00
N GLY A 79 18.44 -9.21 1.58
CA GLY A 79 18.17 -7.78 1.39
C GLY A 79 17.11 -7.53 0.33
N ALA A 80 17.16 -8.24 -0.80
CA ALA A 80 16.14 -8.15 -1.84
C ALA A 80 14.75 -8.54 -1.33
N PHE A 81 14.66 -9.59 -0.52
CA PHE A 81 13.40 -10.05 0.04
C PHE A 81 12.84 -9.05 1.07
N GLU A 82 13.69 -8.50 1.93
CA GLU A 82 13.30 -7.46 2.89
C GLU A 82 12.77 -6.21 2.16
N LEU A 83 13.47 -5.77 1.12
CA LEU A 83 13.04 -4.64 0.28
C LEU A 83 11.73 -4.93 -0.44
N ALA A 84 11.53 -6.14 -0.96
CA ALA A 84 10.30 -6.54 -1.64
C ALA A 84 9.09 -6.50 -0.69
N VAL A 85 9.19 -7.16 0.47
CA VAL A 85 8.11 -7.16 1.49
C VAL A 85 7.81 -5.74 1.96
N ARG A 86 8.85 -4.94 2.21
CA ARG A 86 8.69 -3.55 2.65
C ARG A 86 8.06 -2.67 1.57
N SER A 87 8.38 -2.91 0.30
CA SER A 87 7.80 -2.16 -0.83
C SER A 87 6.35 -2.52 -1.05
N ASP A 88 6.00 -3.80 -0.97
CA ASP A 88 4.61 -4.24 -1.12
C ASP A 88 3.72 -3.69 0.01
N TYR A 89 4.23 -3.71 1.25
CA TYR A 89 3.55 -3.08 2.39
C TYR A 89 3.28 -1.59 2.13
N LYS A 90 4.29 -0.83 1.66
CA LYS A 90 4.13 0.61 1.36
C LYS A 90 3.07 0.89 0.28
N LYS A 91 2.91 0.02 -0.72
CA LYS A 91 1.91 0.18 -1.79
C LYS A 91 0.47 0.02 -1.30
N GLN A 92 0.25 -0.76 -0.24
CA GLN A 92 -1.09 -1.04 0.29
C GLN A 92 -1.61 0.03 1.27
N ILE A 93 -0.73 0.88 1.80
CA ILE A 93 -1.07 1.94 2.76
C ILE A 93 -1.89 3.08 2.14
N PRO A 94 -1.48 3.73 1.03
CA PRO A 94 -2.14 4.93 0.51
C PRO A 94 -3.51 4.60 -0.11
N CYS A 95 -4.55 5.32 0.29
CA CYS A 95 -5.93 5.09 -0.16
C CYS A 95 -6.05 5.21 -1.69
N GLN A 96 -6.58 4.19 -2.37
CA GLN A 96 -6.78 4.21 -3.82
C GLN A 96 -7.90 5.16 -4.28
N HIS A 97 -8.79 5.58 -3.39
CA HIS A 97 -9.93 6.45 -3.75
C HIS A 97 -9.59 7.93 -3.60
N CYS A 98 -8.86 8.30 -2.55
CA CYS A 98 -8.58 9.70 -2.21
C CYS A 98 -7.09 10.04 -2.05
N GLY A 99 -6.17 9.07 -2.21
CA GLY A 99 -4.73 9.28 -2.07
C GLY A 99 -4.24 9.50 -0.63
N PHE A 100 -5.11 9.44 0.38
CA PHE A 100 -4.74 9.66 1.78
C PHE A 100 -3.80 8.57 2.31
N ASP A 101 -2.69 8.99 2.92
CA ASP A 101 -1.68 8.10 3.50
C ASP A 101 -1.57 8.33 5.02
N ALA A 102 -1.98 7.32 5.79
CA ALA A 102 -1.97 7.35 7.25
C ALA A 102 -0.57 7.45 7.85
N THR A 103 0.44 6.90 7.19
CA THR A 103 1.83 6.94 7.69
C THR A 103 2.41 8.33 7.60
N TRP A 104 2.12 9.05 6.52
CA TRP A 104 2.51 10.45 6.39
C TRP A 104 1.66 11.35 7.27
N TYR A 105 0.36 11.12 7.42
CA TYR A 105 -0.47 11.93 8.33
C TYR A 105 0.05 11.91 9.78
N LYS A 106 0.50 10.74 10.27
CA LYS A 106 1.10 10.63 11.61
C LYS A 106 2.46 11.33 11.72
N ARG A 107 3.22 11.42 10.62
CA ARG A 107 4.58 12.01 10.60
C ARG A 107 4.54 13.52 10.35
N ASP A 108 3.83 13.94 9.31
CA ASP A 108 3.64 15.32 8.89
C ASP A 108 2.33 15.49 8.10
N VAL A 109 1.43 16.30 8.65
CA VAL A 109 0.12 16.60 8.05
C VAL A 109 0.27 17.37 6.73
N LYS A 110 1.31 18.20 6.57
CA LYS A 110 1.52 19.01 5.36
C LYS A 110 1.80 18.12 4.16
N VAL A 111 2.72 17.15 4.31
CA VAL A 111 3.05 16.19 3.25
C VAL A 111 1.85 15.31 2.91
N ALA A 112 1.06 14.90 3.91
CA ALA A 112 -0.17 14.14 3.66
C ALA A 112 -1.18 14.94 2.79
N ARG A 113 -1.34 16.25 3.07
CA ARG A 113 -2.20 17.12 2.25
C ARG A 113 -1.69 17.30 0.83
N GLN A 114 -0.37 17.48 0.66
CA GLN A 114 0.26 17.59 -0.67
C GLN A 114 0.00 16.34 -1.52
N LYS A 115 0.20 15.14 -0.95
CA LYS A 115 -0.07 13.88 -1.67
C LYS A 115 -1.52 13.70 -2.09
N VAL A 116 -2.46 14.13 -1.24
CA VAL A 116 -3.89 14.13 -1.61
C VAL A 116 -4.14 15.09 -2.77
N ALA A 117 -3.58 16.30 -2.72
CA ALA A 117 -3.72 17.28 -3.81
C ALA A 117 -3.12 16.75 -5.13
N GLU A 118 -1.92 16.17 -5.08
CA GLU A 118 -1.27 15.52 -6.23
C GLU A 118 -2.12 14.40 -6.82
N PHE A 119 -2.72 13.56 -5.97
CA PHE A 119 -3.60 12.47 -6.41
C PHE A 119 -4.82 12.99 -7.19
N TRP A 120 -5.47 14.06 -6.70
CA TRP A 120 -6.61 14.65 -7.39
C TRP A 120 -6.21 15.38 -8.68
N ALA A 121 -5.07 16.09 -8.68
CA ALA A 121 -4.52 16.71 -9.87
C ALA A 121 -4.24 15.67 -10.96
N GLN A 122 -3.60 14.55 -10.61
CA GLN A 122 -3.33 13.47 -11.55
C GLN A 122 -4.62 12.84 -12.10
N LYS A 123 -5.64 12.63 -11.25
CA LYS A 123 -6.93 12.07 -11.68
C LYS A 123 -7.66 12.97 -12.69
N GLN A 124 -7.52 14.29 -12.57
CA GLN A 124 -8.08 15.25 -13.52
C GLN A 124 -7.35 15.21 -14.87
N THR A 125 -6.02 15.06 -14.87
CA THR A 125 -5.24 14.98 -16.13
C THR A 125 -5.52 13.73 -16.96
N VAL A 126 -5.85 12.60 -16.32
CA VAL A 126 -6.09 11.30 -16.99
C VAL A 126 -7.53 11.18 -17.53
N ASN A 127 -8.50 11.93 -16.97
CA ASN A 127 -9.90 11.94 -17.42
C ASN A 127 -10.38 13.35 -17.83
N PRO A 128 -9.89 13.91 -18.94
CA PRO A 128 -10.33 15.24 -19.39
C PRO A 128 -11.80 15.31 -19.80
N SER A 129 -12.49 14.17 -20.01
CA SER A 129 -13.88 14.13 -20.54
C SER A 129 -15.00 14.16 -19.48
N VAL A 130 -14.70 14.01 -18.18
CA VAL A 130 -15.74 13.90 -17.13
C VAL A 130 -15.95 15.20 -16.33
N SER A 131 -15.05 16.18 -16.45
CA SER A 131 -15.14 17.44 -15.68
C SER A 131 -16.27 18.38 -16.13
N ASN A 132 -16.93 18.14 -17.26
CA ASN A 132 -17.91 19.09 -17.81
C ASN A 132 -19.35 18.94 -17.26
N ASN A 133 -19.63 17.94 -16.41
CA ASN A 133 -20.99 17.65 -15.92
C ASN A 133 -21.20 17.81 -14.41
N GLN A 134 -20.25 18.41 -13.68
CA GLN A 134 -20.40 18.67 -12.23
C GLN A 134 -20.69 20.14 -11.88
N ALA A 135 -21.04 20.96 -12.87
CA ALA A 135 -21.45 22.35 -12.68
C ALA A 135 -22.95 22.57 -13.00
N LYS A 136 -23.86 21.86 -12.31
CA LYS A 136 -25.23 22.37 -12.09
C LYS A 136 -25.95 21.64 -10.95
N PRO A 137 -26.09 22.23 -9.76
CA PRO A 137 -27.26 21.98 -8.94
C PRO A 137 -28.42 22.81 -9.50
N SER A 138 -29.44 22.14 -10.03
CA SER A 138 -30.78 22.72 -10.24
C SER A 138 -31.54 22.80 -8.91
#